data_AF-A0A165U499-F1
#
_entry.id   AF-A0A165U499-F1
#
_cell.length_a   1.000
_cell.length_b   1.000
_cell.length_c   1.000
_cell.angle_alpha   90.00
_cell.angle_beta   90.00
_cell.angle_gamma   90.00
#
_symmetry.space_group_name_H-M   'P 1'
#
loop_
_entity.id
_entity.type
_entity.pdbx_description
1 polymer ?
#
loop_
_entity_poly.entity_id
_entity_poly.type
_entity_poly.pdbx_seq_one_letter_code
_entity_poly.pdbx_strand_id
1 'polypeptide(L)'
;MQLVDHDTFLSKLTGLFESNTSSGSVWLTHKRLTHNGEDATMSEVGDDDREYPCLVRVTDGDQTFSTRVEPGQLDKFHSAYGALLKASMATLRKRDRQREKQRAEKVAKRKQRLAEPIPVEGPKRGNGRRKRQRRIKAAARQDEARKKAEEREDAREKAKAQIGS
;
A
#
# COMPACT_ATOMS: atom_id res chain seq x y z
N MET A 1 5.10 22.40 22.50
CA MET A 1 5.57 21.05 22.12
C MET A 1 6.86 20.75 22.87
N GLN A 2 6.89 19.71 23.70
CA GLN A 2 8.03 19.37 24.57
C GLN A 2 8.99 18.38 23.87
N LEU A 3 10.29 18.64 23.89
CA LEU A 3 11.32 17.65 23.50
C LEU A 3 11.60 16.75 24.71
N VAL A 4 11.52 15.43 24.51
CA VAL A 4 11.71 14.41 25.55
C VAL A 4 12.71 13.34 25.09
N ASP A 5 13.34 12.72 26.08
CA ASP A 5 14.22 11.57 25.88
C ASP A 5 13.45 10.33 25.37
N HIS A 6 14.17 9.36 24.81
CA HIS A 6 13.59 8.22 24.09
C HIS A 6 12.71 7.36 24.99
N ASP A 7 13.17 7.03 26.20
CA ASP A 7 12.42 6.19 27.14
C ASP A 7 11.17 6.91 27.67
N THR A 8 11.31 8.22 27.94
CA THR A 8 10.19 9.07 28.37
C THR A 8 9.15 9.21 27.25
N PHE A 9 9.60 9.31 26.00
CA PHE A 9 8.74 9.36 24.83
C PHE A 9 7.90 8.09 24.70
N LEU A 10 8.55 6.91 24.80
CA LEU A 10 7.87 5.62 24.70
C LEU A 10 6.89 5.40 25.85
N SER A 11 7.26 5.75 27.09
CA SER A 11 6.37 5.65 28.25
C SER A 11 5.13 6.54 28.12
N LYS A 12 5.31 7.81 27.73
CA LYS A 12 4.18 8.73 27.48
C LYS A 12 3.30 8.24 26.34
N LEU A 13 3.89 7.68 25.28
CA LEU A 13 3.14 7.14 24.16
C LEU A 13 2.29 5.92 24.56
N THR A 14 2.82 5.03 25.40
CA THR A 14 2.03 3.91 25.95
C THR A 14 0.82 4.43 26.72
N GLY A 15 1.02 5.40 27.62
CA GLY A 15 -0.08 6.01 28.38
C GLY A 15 -1.15 6.65 27.49
N LEU A 16 -0.75 7.30 26.40
CA LEU A 16 -1.69 7.86 25.41
C LEU A 16 -2.52 6.80 24.70
N PHE A 17 -1.93 5.65 24.35
CA PHE A 17 -2.69 4.57 23.73
C PHE A 17 -3.67 3.93 24.71
N GLU A 18 -3.29 3.79 25.97
CA GLU A 18 -4.19 3.26 27.00
C GLU A 18 -5.36 4.22 27.27
N SER A 19 -5.10 5.53 27.39
CA SER A 19 -6.14 6.53 27.64
C SER A 19 -7.14 6.69 26.48
N ASN A 20 -6.68 6.53 25.24
CA ASN A 20 -7.51 6.72 24.04
C ASN A 20 -8.12 5.43 23.48
N THR A 21 -8.24 4.38 24.30
CA THR A 21 -8.79 3.09 23.86
C THR A 21 -10.26 3.18 23.43
N SER A 22 -11.06 4.02 24.10
CA SER A 22 -12.51 4.15 23.85
C SER A 22 -12.85 5.18 22.77
N SER A 23 -12.22 6.34 22.81
CA SER A 23 -12.41 7.45 21.89
C SER A 23 -11.18 8.32 21.88
N GLY A 24 -10.64 8.63 20.71
CA GLY A 24 -9.46 9.47 20.58
C GLY A 24 -8.75 9.21 19.25
N SER A 25 -7.75 10.01 18.96
CA SER A 25 -6.92 9.83 17.77
C SER A 25 -5.52 10.30 18.08
N VAL A 26 -4.57 9.37 18.08
CA VAL A 26 -3.17 9.69 18.29
C VAL A 26 -2.50 9.85 16.93
N TRP A 27 -2.00 11.05 16.63
CA TRP A 27 -1.24 11.36 15.42
C TRP A 27 0.25 11.23 15.70
N LEU A 28 0.92 10.35 14.94
CA LEU A 28 2.37 10.22 14.93
C LEU A 28 2.93 10.71 13.60
N THR A 29 3.95 11.57 13.66
CA THR A 29 4.63 12.07 12.46
C THR A 29 6.13 11.89 12.57
N HIS A 30 6.73 11.36 11.52
CA HIS A 30 8.17 11.13 11.40
C HIS A 30 8.69 12.05 10.29
N LYS A 31 9.65 12.91 10.60
CA LYS A 31 10.26 13.82 9.63
C LYS A 31 11.78 13.83 9.75
N ARG A 32 12.47 13.87 8.61
CA ARG A 32 13.90 14.15 8.55
C ARG A 32 14.15 15.55 9.12
N LEU A 33 15.01 15.65 10.12
CA LEU A 33 15.39 16.93 10.71
C LEU A 33 16.61 17.46 9.96
N THR A 34 16.40 18.44 9.09
CA THR A 34 17.44 19.03 8.23
C THR A 34 18.04 20.32 8.78
N HIS A 35 17.39 20.96 9.76
CA HIS A 35 17.83 22.22 10.34
C HIS A 35 17.78 22.16 11.88
N ASN A 36 18.78 22.75 12.53
CA ASN A 36 18.91 22.80 13.99
C ASN A 36 18.44 24.15 14.57
N GLY A 37 17.33 24.69 14.05
CA GLY A 37 16.71 25.91 14.59
C GLY A 37 17.22 27.24 14.03
N GLU A 38 18.06 27.22 13.01
CA GLU A 38 18.39 28.39 12.18
C GLU A 38 17.49 28.42 10.93
N ASP A 39 17.21 29.62 10.42
CA ASP A 39 16.45 29.81 9.17
C ASP A 39 17.03 28.92 8.08
N ALA A 40 16.16 28.12 7.45
CA ALA A 40 16.57 27.18 6.42
C ALA A 40 17.16 27.96 5.24
N THR A 41 18.49 28.01 5.16
CA THR A 41 19.15 28.40 3.92
C THR A 41 18.75 27.37 2.87
N MET A 42 18.11 27.83 1.79
CA MET A 42 17.78 27.01 0.62
C MET A 42 19.09 26.60 -0.06
N SER A 43 19.79 25.64 0.53
CA SER A 43 20.89 24.95 -0.13
C SER A 43 20.29 23.96 -1.12
N GLU A 44 20.79 24.00 -2.34
CA GLU A 44 20.31 23.20 -3.47
C GLU A 44 20.18 21.73 -3.07
N VAL A 45 19.12 21.09 -3.58
CA VAL A 45 18.82 19.67 -3.41
C VAL A 45 19.90 18.87 -4.14
N GLY A 46 21.07 18.75 -3.53
CA GLY A 46 22.12 17.80 -3.89
C GLY A 46 21.96 16.54 -3.05
N ASP A 47 22.17 15.38 -3.67
CA ASP A 47 22.37 14.10 -2.99
C ASP A 47 23.59 14.23 -2.06
N ASP A 48 23.35 14.72 -0.85
CA ASP A 48 24.31 14.66 0.23
C ASP A 48 24.10 13.30 0.92
N ASP A 49 25.10 12.41 0.85
CA ASP A 49 25.26 11.17 1.63
C ASP A 49 25.31 11.41 3.16
N ARG A 50 24.80 12.55 3.63
CA ARG A 50 24.78 12.94 5.02
C ARG A 50 23.69 12.15 5.74
N GLU A 51 24.02 11.66 6.93
CA GLU A 51 23.05 11.06 7.82
C GLU A 51 22.30 12.16 8.57
N TYR A 52 20.98 12.04 8.65
CA TYR A 52 20.14 13.03 9.32
C TYR A 52 19.36 12.40 10.46
N PRO A 53 19.24 13.11 11.59
CA PRO A 53 18.37 12.69 12.66
C PRO A 53 16.90 12.69 12.21
N CYS A 54 16.12 11.76 12.77
CA CYS A 54 14.69 11.69 12.59
C CYS A 54 13.99 12.37 13.76
N LEU A 55 13.09 13.30 13.48
CA LEU A 55 12.22 13.90 14.48
C LEU A 55 10.88 13.16 14.48
N VAL A 56 10.56 12.53 15.60
CA VAL A 56 9.30 11.84 15.84
C VAL A 56 8.43 12.72 16.74
N ARG A 57 7.20 12.98 16.32
CA ARG A 57 6.24 13.84 17.01
C ARG A 57 4.94 13.12 17.24
N VAL A 58 4.34 13.34 18.40
CA VAL A 58 3.05 12.79 18.81
C VAL A 58 2.13 13.93 19.21
N THR A 59 0.88 13.85 18.78
CA THR A 59 -0.21 14.69 19.27
C THR A 59 -1.48 13.86 19.41
N ASP A 60 -2.28 14.18 20.42
CA ASP A 60 -3.65 13.66 20.63
C ASP A 60 -4.69 14.80 20.55
N GLY A 61 -4.28 15.96 20.02
CA GLY A 61 -5.06 17.19 20.02
C GLY A 61 -4.69 18.11 21.20
N ASP A 62 -4.59 17.53 22.40
CA ASP A 62 -4.27 18.28 23.62
C ASP A 62 -2.79 18.20 23.99
N GLN A 63 -2.28 16.98 24.17
CA GLN A 63 -0.89 16.75 24.58
C GLN A 63 0.02 16.67 23.35
N THR A 64 1.13 17.41 23.35
CA THR A 64 2.12 17.40 22.26
C THR A 64 3.56 17.23 22.77
N PHE A 65 4.22 16.17 22.30
CA PHE A 65 5.62 15.91 22.61
C PHE A 65 6.36 15.33 21.41
N SER A 66 7.69 15.41 21.46
CA SER A 66 8.58 15.01 20.38
C SER A 66 9.87 14.42 20.91
N THR A 67 10.53 13.59 20.10
CA THR A 67 11.86 13.07 20.39
C THR A 67 12.71 13.10 19.12
N ARG A 68 14.02 13.32 19.30
CA ARG A 68 15.01 13.33 18.22
C ARG A 68 15.79 12.03 18.27
N VAL A 69 15.78 11.30 17.16
CA VAL A 69 16.46 10.01 17.02
C VAL A 69 17.64 10.20 16.10
N GLU A 70 18.84 10.04 16.65
CA GLU A 70 20.08 10.07 15.87
C GLU A 70 20.23 8.81 15.02
N PRO A 71 20.90 8.87 13.86
CA PRO A 71 21.10 7.73 12.97
C PRO A 71 21.65 6.49 13.68
N GLY A 72 22.65 6.67 14.55
CA GLY A 72 23.29 5.56 15.29
C GLY A 72 22.41 4.90 16.37
N GLN A 73 21.28 5.49 16.73
CA GLN A 73 20.34 4.95 17.72
C GLN A 73 19.02 4.48 17.10
N LEU A 74 18.88 4.64 15.78
CA LEU A 74 17.64 4.41 15.04
C LEU A 74 17.13 2.98 15.22
N ASP A 75 17.99 1.97 15.08
CA ASP A 75 17.59 0.56 15.16
C ASP A 75 17.07 0.17 16.56
N LYS A 76 17.71 0.68 17.62
CA LYS A 76 17.30 0.44 19.00
C LYS A 76 15.94 1.08 19.27
N PHE A 77 15.79 2.35 18.89
CA PHE A 77 14.53 3.08 19.03
C PHE A 77 13.41 2.40 18.22
N HIS A 78 13.65 2.07 16.95
CA HIS A 78 12.66 1.43 16.07
C HIS A 78 12.23 0.05 16.57
N SER A 79 13.14 -0.72 17.17
CA SER A 79 12.81 -2.03 17.73
C SER A 79 11.83 -1.90 18.91
N ALA A 80 12.13 -1.00 19.86
CA ALA A 80 11.27 -0.75 21.01
C ALA A 80 9.94 -0.10 20.60
N TYR A 81 10.00 0.93 19.76
CA TYR A 81 8.83 1.63 19.22
C TYR A 81 7.93 0.70 18.40
N GLY A 82 8.51 -0.14 17.54
CA GLY A 82 7.76 -1.09 16.71
C GLY A 82 7.09 -2.20 17.55
N ALA A 83 7.73 -2.64 18.63
CA ALA A 83 7.11 -3.57 19.57
C ALA A 83 5.91 -2.92 20.29
N LEU A 84 6.07 -1.67 20.74
CA LEU A 84 5.00 -0.87 21.36
C LEU A 84 3.80 -0.72 20.42
N LEU A 85 4.01 -0.27 19.18
CA LEU A 85 2.91 -0.09 18.22
C LEU A 85 2.16 -1.39 17.92
N LYS A 86 2.86 -2.51 17.81
CA LYS A 86 2.23 -3.82 17.59
C LYS A 86 1.39 -4.25 18.78
N ALA A 87 1.84 -3.95 20.00
CA ALA A 87 1.11 -4.25 21.22
C ALA A 87 -0.13 -3.35 21.38
N SER A 88 -0.02 -2.06 21.08
CA SER A 88 -1.12 -1.10 21.25
C SER A 88 -2.20 -1.20 20.17
N MET A 89 -1.84 -1.50 18.91
CA MET A 89 -2.79 -1.52 17.77
C MET A 89 -3.45 -2.91 17.55
N ALA A 90 -3.89 -3.57 18.61
CA ALA A 90 -4.43 -4.93 18.55
C ALA A 90 -5.91 -5.02 18.10
N THR A 91 -6.66 -3.92 18.12
CA THR A 91 -8.12 -3.88 17.92
C THR A 91 -8.56 -3.81 16.46
N LEU A 92 -7.61 -3.85 15.51
CA LEU A 92 -7.91 -3.82 14.08
C LEU A 92 -8.62 -5.10 13.63
N ARG A 93 -9.56 -4.96 12.68
CA ARG A 93 -10.23 -6.11 12.07
C ARG A 93 -9.18 -7.03 11.43
N LYS A 94 -9.25 -8.31 11.78
CA LYS A 94 -8.39 -9.35 11.19
C LYS A 94 -8.53 -9.35 9.66
N ARG A 95 -7.40 -9.55 8.96
CA ARG A 95 -7.40 -9.70 7.51
C ARG A 95 -8.20 -10.94 7.12
N ASP A 96 -9.26 -10.75 6.33
CA ASP A 96 -10.08 -11.84 5.80
C ASP A 96 -9.34 -12.59 4.67
N ARG A 97 -8.34 -13.40 5.04
CA ARG A 97 -7.51 -14.17 4.08
C ARG A 97 -8.37 -15.02 3.14
N GLN A 98 -9.52 -15.52 3.62
CA GLN A 98 -10.46 -16.28 2.80
C GLN A 98 -11.13 -15.41 1.72
N ARG A 99 -11.53 -14.18 2.04
CA ARG A 99 -12.14 -13.25 1.07
C ARG A 99 -11.14 -12.82 0.02
N GLU A 100 -9.89 -12.58 0.41
CA GLU A 100 -8.79 -12.29 -0.51
C GLU A 100 -8.49 -13.47 -1.43
N LYS A 101 -8.36 -14.69 -0.88
CA LYS A 101 -8.17 -15.91 -1.67
C LYS A 101 -9.30 -16.14 -2.67
N GLN A 102 -10.56 -15.99 -2.23
CA GLN A 102 -11.72 -16.10 -3.13
C GLN A 102 -11.71 -15.03 -4.23
N ARG A 103 -11.29 -13.79 -3.92
CA ARG A 103 -11.14 -12.74 -4.94
C ARG A 103 -10.05 -13.11 -5.94
N ALA A 104 -8.90 -13.58 -5.47
CA ALA A 104 -7.80 -14.02 -6.32
C ALA A 104 -8.21 -15.21 -7.21
N GLU A 105 -8.89 -16.22 -6.67
CA GLU A 105 -9.41 -17.36 -7.42
C GLU A 105 -10.46 -16.94 -8.45
N LYS A 106 -11.38 -16.02 -8.12
CA LYS A 106 -12.36 -15.48 -9.08
C LYS A 106 -11.68 -14.73 -10.22
N VAL A 107 -10.64 -13.95 -9.93
CA VAL A 107 -9.85 -13.25 -10.94
C VAL A 107 -9.09 -14.26 -11.82
N ALA A 108 -8.46 -15.27 -11.22
CA ALA A 108 -7.77 -16.33 -11.94
C ALA A 108 -8.73 -17.11 -12.85
N LYS A 109 -9.91 -17.51 -12.34
CA LYS A 109 -10.94 -18.21 -13.12
C LYS A 109 -11.49 -17.34 -14.25
N ARG A 110 -11.65 -16.02 -14.03
CA ARG A 110 -12.04 -15.08 -15.09
C ARG A 110 -10.96 -14.95 -16.16
N LYS A 111 -9.69 -14.93 -15.77
CA LYS A 111 -8.54 -14.90 -16.69
C LYS A 111 -8.43 -16.20 -17.49
N GLN A 112 -8.59 -17.36 -16.85
CA GLN A 112 -8.65 -18.67 -17.52
C GLN A 112 -9.80 -18.75 -18.51
N ARG A 113 -11.02 -18.36 -18.12
CA ARG A 113 -12.17 -18.33 -19.03
C ARG A 113 -12.00 -17.38 -20.21
N LEU A 114 -11.21 -16.30 -20.04
CA LEU A 114 -10.87 -15.39 -21.12
C LEU A 114 -9.77 -15.96 -22.03
N ALA A 115 -8.90 -16.82 -21.51
CA ALA A 115 -7.81 -17.48 -22.24
C ALA A 115 -8.25 -18.73 -23.00
N GLU A 116 -9.23 -19.48 -22.48
CA GLU A 116 -9.74 -20.71 -23.11
C GLU A 116 -10.59 -20.37 -24.34
N PRO A 117 -10.26 -20.88 -25.54
CA PRO A 117 -11.03 -20.64 -26.75
C PRO A 117 -12.39 -21.34 -26.66
N ILE A 118 -13.48 -20.66 -27.04
CA ILE A 118 -14.81 -21.27 -27.13
C ILE A 118 -14.83 -22.30 -28.28
N PRO A 119 -15.05 -23.60 -28.02
CA PRO A 119 -15.09 -24.61 -29.07
C PRO A 119 -16.36 -24.45 -29.92
N VAL A 120 -16.17 -24.23 -31.24
CA VAL A 120 -17.26 -24.10 -32.21
C VAL A 120 -17.58 -25.47 -32.82
N GLU A 121 -18.26 -26.32 -32.04
CA GLU A 121 -18.76 -27.60 -32.54
C GLU A 121 -20.24 -27.52 -32.95
N GLY A 122 -20.57 -28.17 -34.07
CA GLY A 122 -21.94 -28.38 -34.55
C GLY A 122 -22.10 -28.31 -36.07
N PRO A 123 -23.25 -28.80 -36.61
CA PRO A 123 -23.51 -28.84 -38.05
C PRO A 123 -23.69 -27.44 -38.66
N LYS A 124 -23.19 -27.26 -39.90
CA LYS A 124 -23.24 -25.98 -40.63
C LYS A 124 -24.64 -25.65 -41.17
N ARG A 125 -25.49 -26.66 -41.39
CA ARG A 125 -26.85 -26.57 -41.94
C ARG A 125 -27.82 -27.37 -41.06
N GLY A 126 -29.13 -27.08 -41.16
CA GLY A 126 -30.16 -27.82 -40.42
C GLY A 126 -30.28 -27.47 -38.93
N ASN A 127 -30.85 -28.40 -38.16
CA ASN A 127 -31.06 -28.22 -36.73
C ASN A 127 -29.69 -28.07 -36.01
N GLY A 128 -29.54 -27.04 -35.16
CA GLY A 128 -28.26 -26.70 -34.52
C GLY A 128 -27.44 -25.57 -35.18
N ARG A 129 -27.78 -25.12 -36.40
CA ARG A 129 -27.10 -23.99 -37.07
C ARG A 129 -27.11 -22.69 -36.23
N ARG A 130 -28.24 -22.37 -35.59
CA ARG A 130 -28.37 -21.18 -34.71
C ARG A 130 -27.43 -21.27 -33.50
N LYS A 131 -27.24 -22.46 -32.92
CA LYS A 131 -26.32 -22.70 -31.79
C LYS A 131 -24.86 -22.49 -32.23
N ARG A 132 -24.50 -23.00 -33.40
CA ARG A 132 -23.18 -22.78 -34.02
C ARG A 132 -22.89 -21.30 -34.31
N GLN A 133 -23.84 -20.56 -34.88
CA GLN A 133 -23.70 -19.11 -35.13
C GLN A 133 -23.49 -18.31 -33.84
N ARG A 134 -24.22 -18.64 -32.76
CA ARG A 134 -24.02 -18.01 -31.45
C ARG A 134 -22.62 -18.25 -30.89
N ARG A 135 -22.09 -19.48 -31.03
CA ARG A 135 -20.71 -19.82 -30.61
C ARG A 135 -19.65 -19.08 -31.41
N ILE A 136 -19.81 -18.97 -32.74
CA ILE A 136 -18.89 -18.19 -33.61
C ILE A 136 -18.86 -16.72 -33.18
N LYS A 137 -20.04 -16.11 -32.98
CA LYS A 137 -20.14 -14.72 -32.53
C LYS A 137 -19.53 -14.51 -31.14
N ALA A 138 -19.64 -15.51 -30.26
CA ALA A 138 -19.04 -15.46 -28.94
C ALA A 138 -17.51 -15.61 -28.99
N ALA A 139 -16.98 -16.50 -29.83
CA ALA A 139 -15.54 -16.66 -30.05
C ALA A 139 -14.90 -15.38 -30.61
N ALA A 140 -15.49 -14.79 -31.67
CA ALA A 140 -15.01 -13.53 -32.25
C ALA A 140 -14.97 -12.38 -31.22
N ARG A 141 -16.00 -12.26 -30.38
CA ARG A 141 -16.03 -11.27 -29.28
C ARG A 141 -14.97 -11.52 -28.22
N GLN A 142 -14.63 -12.78 -27.95
CA GLN A 142 -13.59 -13.13 -26.98
C GLN A 142 -12.20 -12.80 -27.52
N ASP A 143 -11.95 -13.08 -28.81
CA ASP A 143 -10.68 -12.74 -29.47
C ASP A 143 -10.46 -11.22 -29.54
N GLU A 144 -11.50 -10.45 -29.89
CA GLU A 144 -11.46 -8.98 -29.82
C GLU A 144 -11.17 -8.48 -28.40
N ALA A 145 -11.77 -9.10 -27.38
CA ALA A 145 -11.53 -8.75 -25.99
C ALA A 145 -10.11 -9.10 -25.51
N ARG A 146 -9.51 -10.19 -26.00
CA ARG A 146 -8.11 -10.56 -25.72
C ARG A 146 -7.14 -9.58 -26.36
N LYS A 147 -7.31 -9.27 -27.65
CA LYS A 147 -6.50 -8.27 -28.36
C LYS A 147 -6.53 -6.91 -27.67
N LYS A 148 -7.73 -6.45 -27.31
CA LYS A 148 -7.89 -5.17 -26.58
C LYS A 148 -7.28 -5.20 -25.17
N ALA A 149 -7.19 -6.36 -24.54
CA ALA A 149 -6.52 -6.51 -23.24
C ALA A 149 -5.00 -6.50 -23.40
N GLU A 150 -4.45 -7.17 -24.41
CA GLU A 150 -3.03 -7.16 -24.77
C GLU A 150 -2.57 -5.74 -25.11
N GLU A 151 -3.29 -5.01 -25.97
CA GLU A 151 -2.99 -3.61 -26.32
C GLU A 151 -2.94 -2.68 -25.09
N ARG A 152 -3.78 -2.95 -24.07
CA ARG A 152 -3.81 -2.16 -22.83
C ARG A 152 -2.64 -2.47 -21.90
N GLU A 153 -2.21 -3.74 -21.84
CA GLU A 153 -1.02 -4.12 -21.08
C GLU A 153 0.23 -3.54 -21.75
N ASP A 154 0.36 -3.65 -23.07
CA ASP A 154 1.47 -3.07 -23.82
C ASP A 154 1.56 -1.54 -23.65
N ALA A 155 0.43 -0.84 -23.67
CA ALA A 155 0.39 0.60 -23.42
C ALA A 155 0.83 0.95 -21.98
N ARG A 156 0.48 0.11 -21.00
CA ARG A 156 0.84 0.28 -19.59
C ARG A 156 2.32 0.00 -19.35
N GLU A 157 2.90 -0.99 -20.03
CA GLU A 157 4.33 -1.30 -19.99
C GLU A 157 5.16 -0.17 -20.62
N LYS A 158 4.72 0.36 -21.78
CA LYS A 158 5.34 1.53 -22.41
C LYS A 158 5.30 2.75 -21.49
N ALA A 159 4.16 3.04 -20.87
CA ALA A 159 4.03 4.16 -19.93
C ALA A 159 4.92 3.98 -18.68
N LYS A 160 5.08 2.76 -18.16
CA LYS A 160 6.01 2.49 -17.06
C LYS A 160 7.47 2.70 -17.45
N ALA A 161 7.87 2.27 -18.64
CA ALA A 161 9.22 2.47 -19.16
C ALA A 161 9.55 3.95 -19.35
N GLN A 162 8.55 4.78 -19.66
CA GLN A 162 8.69 6.22 -19.86
C GLN A 162 8.78 7.04 -18.57
N ILE A 163 8.32 6.50 -17.43
CA ILE A 163 8.38 7.15 -16.10
C ILE A 163 9.64 6.73 -15.33
N GLY A 164 10.23 5.58 -15.68
CA GLY A 164 11.47 5.07 -15.07
C GLY A 164 12.76 5.45 -15.80
N SER A 165 12.65 6.24 -16.89
CA SER A 165 13.76 6.87 -17.61
C SER A 165 13.75 8.37 -17.34
#